data_AF-A0AAJ8N0I1-F1
#
_entry.id   AF-A0AAJ8N0I1-F1
#
_cell.length_a   1.000
_cell.length_b   1.000
_cell.length_c   1.000
_cell.angle_alpha   90.00
_cell.angle_beta   90.00
_cell.angle_gamma   90.00
#
_symmetry.space_group_name_H-M   'P 1'
#
loop_
_entity.id
_entity.type
_entity.pdbx_description
1 polymer ?
#
loop_
_entity_poly.entity_id
_entity_poly.type
_entity_poly.pdbx_seq_one_letter_code
_entity_poly.pdbx_strand_id
1 'polypeptide(L)'
;MRHSEKNTNVYIAAAQTDFCAASKIAKSFVFPLILTRKVPEDSTYNMCRWFTYLGEEPQLLEDVLLRPSHSLIKQIDEHYLPPSHKPFDPQTSGSTSVSPSSANDSGSPNPLTNMDGFGIGWWSDSYQEFETGTSGRDGLRPVVYKNTRPPLNDLVLKSLASGIATKAVVGHVRAGTGLTPVVETNCHPFTFGRHLFCHNGTLGSFHLFKPQLLLALPQRYQTAILGTTDSEHIAALYFFNLCGEDGDWEKLYPVKEMGEAMKKTLRKLEELKAAAEQDPKRGAGKVEHNALNLLVSSGSSLVAIRYATVELEPPSLYYSTTAGAILNRKFKGHPDEGRPGFKVDEEEGDREKEEHGKHIIVASEPSTLKADEWELIDRGSMVLVDEQLNFSMVPLDL
;
A
#
# COMPACT_ATOMS: atom_id res chain seq x y z
N MET A 1 -16.72 -3.93 -87.08
CA MET A 1 -15.29 -4.19 -86.84
C MET A 1 -14.95 -3.63 -85.45
N ARG A 2 -14.09 -4.20 -84.61
CA ARG A 2 -13.49 -5.54 -84.44
C ARG A 2 -12.79 -5.52 -83.05
N HIS A 3 -12.84 -6.63 -82.29
CA HIS A 3 -12.02 -6.92 -81.07
C HIS A 3 -12.14 -5.95 -79.87
N SER A 4 -12.49 -6.34 -78.63
CA SER A 4 -12.10 -7.45 -77.72
C SER A 4 -10.79 -7.23 -76.97
N GLU A 5 -10.83 -7.23 -75.62
CA GLU A 5 -10.11 -8.17 -74.73
C GLU A 5 -10.20 -7.81 -73.22
N LYS A 6 -10.49 -8.82 -72.39
CA LYS A 6 -9.88 -9.14 -71.06
C LYS A 6 -10.11 -8.13 -69.89
N ASN A 7 -10.02 -8.46 -68.59
CA ASN A 7 -9.89 -9.69 -67.78
C ASN A 7 -10.24 -9.30 -66.32
N THR A 8 -10.74 -10.12 -65.38
CA THR A 8 -11.32 -11.49 -65.34
C THR A 8 -12.29 -11.53 -64.13
N ASN A 9 -13.19 -12.51 -64.04
CA ASN A 9 -13.96 -12.80 -62.82
C ASN A 9 -14.24 -14.33 -62.73
N VAL A 10 -14.88 -14.81 -61.64
CA VAL A 10 -15.33 -16.21 -61.42
C VAL A 10 -14.16 -17.23 -61.25
N TYR A 11 -14.18 -18.30 -60.42
CA TYR A 11 -15.27 -19.10 -59.83
C TYR A 11 -15.02 -19.53 -58.37
N ILE A 12 -16.13 -19.63 -57.61
CA ILE A 12 -16.27 -20.52 -56.46
C ILE A 12 -16.91 -21.82 -56.96
N ALA A 13 -16.36 -22.97 -56.60
CA ALA A 13 -17.00 -24.28 -56.81
C ALA A 13 -16.82 -25.15 -55.56
N ALA A 14 -17.93 -25.59 -54.98
CA ALA A 14 -17.93 -26.56 -53.88
C ALA A 14 -17.99 -27.99 -54.44
N ALA A 15 -17.28 -28.92 -53.80
CA ALA A 15 -17.42 -30.35 -54.02
C ALA A 15 -17.25 -31.10 -52.69
N GLN A 16 -18.29 -31.80 -52.24
CA GLN A 16 -18.23 -32.73 -51.12
C GLN A 16 -17.59 -34.05 -51.57
N THR A 17 -16.80 -34.68 -50.69
CA THR A 17 -16.64 -36.14 -50.65
C THR A 17 -16.31 -36.58 -49.23
N ASP A 18 -17.00 -37.62 -48.75
CA ASP A 18 -16.74 -38.27 -47.47
C ASP A 18 -15.40 -39.02 -47.46
N PHE A 19 -14.75 -39.11 -46.30
CA PHE A 19 -13.70 -40.13 -46.09
C PHE A 19 -13.70 -40.70 -44.66
N CYS A 20 -14.55 -41.70 -44.44
CA CYS A 20 -14.43 -42.61 -43.31
C CYS A 20 -13.44 -43.75 -43.68
N ALA A 21 -12.17 -43.65 -43.29
CA ALA A 21 -11.25 -44.77 -43.01
C ALA A 21 -9.78 -44.32 -42.85
N ALA A 22 -9.29 -44.17 -41.61
CA ALA A 22 -7.85 -44.14 -41.31
C ALA A 22 -7.51 -44.55 -39.86
N SER A 23 -8.23 -45.53 -39.29
CA SER A 23 -7.84 -46.15 -38.02
C SER A 23 -6.61 -47.04 -38.22
N LYS A 24 -5.40 -46.46 -38.15
CA LYS A 24 -4.09 -47.09 -37.82
C LYS A 24 -2.89 -46.14 -38.05
N ILE A 25 -2.69 -45.15 -37.17
CA ILE A 25 -1.36 -44.72 -36.69
C ILE A 25 -1.59 -44.25 -35.25
N ALA A 26 -1.32 -45.14 -34.29
CA ALA A 26 -1.42 -44.85 -32.86
C ALA A 26 -0.23 -45.50 -32.15
N LYS A 27 0.86 -44.74 -32.02
CA LYS A 27 1.96 -44.87 -31.04
C LYS A 27 3.02 -43.80 -31.31
N SER A 28 3.65 -43.30 -30.24
CA SER A 28 4.75 -42.32 -30.27
C SER A 28 4.42 -40.86 -30.64
N PHE A 29 3.53 -40.22 -29.86
CA PHE A 29 3.75 -38.83 -29.45
C PHE A 29 3.35 -38.67 -27.99
N VAL A 30 4.35 -38.66 -27.10
CA VAL A 30 4.16 -38.32 -25.69
C VAL A 30 4.14 -36.79 -25.61
N PHE A 31 2.97 -36.21 -25.32
CA PHE A 31 2.89 -34.80 -24.96
C PHE A 31 3.67 -34.57 -23.66
N PRO A 32 4.54 -33.54 -23.58
CA PRO A 32 5.14 -33.16 -22.31
C PRO A 32 4.03 -32.73 -21.36
N LEU A 33 4.04 -33.30 -20.15
CA LEU A 33 3.16 -32.90 -19.06
C LEU A 33 3.30 -31.39 -18.83
N ILE A 34 2.18 -30.67 -18.74
CA ILE A 34 2.19 -29.24 -18.39
C ILE A 34 2.86 -29.13 -17.01
N LEU A 35 4.04 -28.51 -16.99
CA LEU A 35 4.75 -28.17 -15.76
C LEU A 35 3.92 -27.13 -15.01
N THR A 36 3.08 -27.61 -14.08
CA THR A 36 2.55 -26.78 -13.01
C THR A 36 3.73 -26.17 -12.27
N ARG A 37 3.90 -24.86 -12.44
CA ARG A 37 4.98 -24.09 -11.84
C ARG A 37 4.86 -24.24 -10.32
N LYS A 38 5.76 -25.02 -9.69
CA LYS A 38 5.85 -25.06 -8.23
C LYS A 38 6.06 -23.62 -7.75
N VAL A 39 5.08 -23.09 -7.02
CA VAL A 39 5.29 -21.91 -6.18
C VAL A 39 6.32 -22.33 -5.12
N PRO A 40 7.36 -21.52 -4.83
CA PRO A 40 8.29 -21.84 -3.74
C PRO A 40 7.55 -22.06 -2.42
N GLU A 41 7.97 -23.07 -1.66
CA GLU A 41 7.31 -23.42 -0.39
C GLU A 41 7.58 -22.39 0.72
N ASP A 42 8.65 -21.60 0.60
CA ASP A 42 8.86 -20.36 1.36
C ASP A 42 8.23 -19.16 0.63
N SER A 43 7.00 -18.80 1.02
CA SER A 43 6.41 -17.51 0.65
C SER A 43 7.02 -16.41 1.54
N THR A 44 8.22 -15.93 1.16
CA THR A 44 8.81 -14.73 1.77
C THR A 44 7.86 -13.55 1.54
N TYR A 45 7.19 -13.10 2.61
CA TYR A 45 6.28 -11.98 2.57
C TYR A 45 7.05 -10.71 2.17
N ASN A 46 6.81 -10.19 0.98
CA ASN A 46 7.44 -8.96 0.52
C ASN A 46 6.69 -7.76 1.11
N MET A 47 7.14 -7.26 2.26
CA MET A 47 6.57 -6.07 2.89
C MET A 47 7.10 -4.77 2.29
N CYS A 48 6.17 -3.93 1.86
CA CYS A 48 6.40 -2.59 1.34
C CYS A 48 6.86 -1.61 2.45
N ARG A 49 7.10 -0.34 2.09
CA ARG A 49 7.17 0.76 3.07
C ARG A 49 6.22 1.89 2.71
N TRP A 50 5.68 2.54 3.72
CA TRP A 50 4.95 3.80 3.54
C TRP A 50 5.26 4.78 4.66
N PHE A 51 4.99 6.05 4.35
CA PHE A 51 5.13 7.20 5.22
C PHE A 51 3.90 8.09 5.02
N THR A 52 3.31 8.60 6.10
CA THR A 52 2.36 9.70 6.02
C THR A 52 2.72 10.79 7.01
N TYR A 53 2.49 12.04 6.60
CA TYR A 53 2.53 13.21 7.47
C TYR A 53 1.18 13.91 7.38
N LEU A 54 0.67 14.38 8.52
CA LEU A 54 -0.49 15.25 8.63
C LEU A 54 -0.22 16.29 9.73
N GLY A 55 -0.29 17.59 9.43
CA GLY A 55 0.07 18.64 10.40
C GLY A 55 -0.41 20.05 10.07
N GLU A 56 -0.25 20.95 11.05
CA GLU A 56 -0.59 22.38 10.92
C GLU A 56 0.38 23.13 10.01
N GLU A 57 1.68 22.84 10.11
CA GLU A 57 2.74 23.46 9.31
C GLU A 57 2.99 22.68 8.00
N PRO A 58 3.03 23.33 6.83
CA PRO A 58 3.39 22.66 5.58
C PRO A 58 4.84 22.15 5.56
N GLN A 59 4.98 20.91 5.11
CA GLN A 59 6.23 20.24 4.80
C GLN A 59 6.53 20.34 3.30
N LEU A 60 7.79 20.55 2.93
CA LEU A 60 8.25 20.35 1.56
C LEU A 60 8.36 18.84 1.28
N LEU A 61 7.92 18.38 0.12
CA LEU A 61 7.98 16.96 -0.23
C LEU A 61 9.43 16.42 -0.24
N GLU A 62 10.40 17.23 -0.66
CA GLU A 62 11.83 16.92 -0.57
C GLU A 62 12.28 16.65 0.87
N ASP A 63 11.81 17.45 1.83
CA ASP A 63 12.20 17.41 3.24
C ASP A 63 11.76 16.12 3.95
N VAL A 64 10.61 15.56 3.55
CA VAL A 64 10.07 14.33 4.17
C VAL A 64 10.35 13.06 3.36
N LEU A 65 10.55 13.16 2.03
CA LEU A 65 10.75 12.00 1.16
C LEU A 65 12.19 11.80 0.66
N LEU A 66 13.02 12.83 0.59
CA LEU A 66 14.35 12.76 -0.08
C LEU A 66 15.53 13.18 0.82
N ARG A 67 15.40 14.24 1.61
CA ARG A 67 16.48 14.82 2.42
C ARG A 67 17.02 13.83 3.48
N PRO A 68 16.19 13.19 4.33
CA PRO A 68 16.68 12.33 5.41
C PRO A 68 17.51 11.16 4.87
N SER A 69 18.59 10.78 5.54
CA SER A 69 19.36 9.58 5.20
C SER A 69 18.47 8.34 5.18
N HIS A 70 17.58 8.17 6.16
CA HIS A 70 16.61 7.08 6.19
C HIS A 70 15.21 7.45 5.64
N SER A 71 15.15 8.26 4.58
CA SER A 71 13.87 8.66 3.97
C SER A 71 13.16 7.48 3.29
N LEU A 72 11.84 7.59 3.09
CA LEU A 72 11.05 6.54 2.41
C LEU A 72 11.64 6.08 1.07
N ILE A 73 12.23 7.01 0.32
CA ILE A 73 12.81 6.73 -1.00
C ILE A 73 14.16 5.97 -0.92
N LYS A 74 14.83 6.01 0.24
CA LYS A 74 16.04 5.23 0.56
C LYS A 74 15.72 3.95 1.33
N GLN A 75 14.54 3.87 1.98
CA GLN A 75 13.94 2.61 2.49
C GLN A 75 13.59 1.58 1.39
N ILE A 76 14.07 1.79 0.16
CA ILE A 76 14.04 0.80 -0.92
C ILE A 76 15.23 -0.15 -0.89
N ASP A 77 16.30 0.17 -0.17
CA ASP A 77 17.49 -0.66 0.04
C ASP A 77 18.22 -0.40 1.38
N GLU A 78 17.83 0.64 2.13
CA GLU A 78 18.23 0.88 3.52
C GLU A 78 17.14 0.43 4.52
N HIS A 79 17.54 0.01 5.73
CA HIS A 79 16.64 -0.37 6.83
C HIS A 79 17.14 0.19 8.17
N TYR A 80 16.21 0.64 9.02
CA TYR A 80 16.48 1.12 10.36
C TYR A 80 15.29 0.82 11.29
N LEU A 81 15.54 -0.08 12.25
CA LEU A 81 14.68 -0.29 13.40
C LEU A 81 15.40 0.26 14.65
N PRO A 82 14.77 1.16 15.43
CA PRO A 82 15.36 1.68 16.67
C PRO A 82 15.79 0.59 17.65
N PRO A 83 16.80 0.82 18.50
CA PRO A 83 17.20 -0.12 19.55
C PRO A 83 16.10 -0.46 20.56
N SER A 84 15.05 0.36 20.64
CA SER A 84 13.84 0.13 21.43
C SER A 84 12.86 -0.87 20.79
N HIS A 85 13.03 -1.22 19.51
CA HIS A 85 12.20 -2.20 18.82
C HIS A 85 12.37 -3.58 19.44
N LYS A 86 11.28 -4.10 20.02
CA LYS A 86 11.20 -5.46 20.57
C LYS A 86 10.25 -6.27 19.69
N PRO A 87 10.74 -7.20 18.87
CA PRO A 87 9.87 -8.08 18.11
C PRO A 87 9.08 -8.98 19.06
N PHE A 88 7.85 -9.32 18.68
CA PHE A 88 7.06 -10.34 19.38
C PHE A 88 7.71 -11.72 19.24
N ASP A 89 7.81 -12.45 20.35
CA ASP A 89 8.28 -13.84 20.40
C ASP A 89 7.09 -14.80 20.65
N PRO A 90 6.72 -15.65 19.68
CA PRO A 90 5.70 -16.67 19.88
C PRO A 90 6.06 -17.70 20.97
N GLN A 91 7.35 -17.96 21.22
CA GLN A 91 7.79 -19.06 22.09
C GLN A 91 7.55 -18.77 23.58
N THR A 92 7.62 -17.52 24.00
CA THR A 92 7.23 -17.09 25.36
C THR A 92 5.71 -16.96 25.56
N SER A 93 4.89 -17.19 24.52
CA SER A 93 3.42 -17.07 24.57
C SER A 93 2.62 -18.36 24.29
N GLY A 94 3.30 -19.52 24.26
CA GLY A 94 2.65 -20.82 24.49
C GLY A 94 1.98 -21.50 23.28
N SER A 95 2.39 -21.19 22.05
CA SER A 95 2.04 -21.99 20.85
C SER A 95 3.28 -22.44 20.07
N THR A 96 3.15 -23.54 19.32
CA THR A 96 4.28 -24.32 18.79
C THR A 96 4.94 -23.74 17.54
N SER A 97 6.24 -23.45 17.67
CA SER A 97 7.25 -23.50 16.60
C SER A 97 6.93 -22.82 15.26
N VAL A 98 6.96 -21.50 15.24
CA VAL A 98 7.67 -20.77 14.18
C VAL A 98 8.77 -19.98 14.88
N SER A 99 10.02 -20.13 14.43
CA SER A 99 11.14 -19.39 15.03
C SER A 99 10.97 -17.90 14.74
N PRO A 100 11.03 -17.00 15.73
CA PRO A 100 11.14 -15.57 15.46
C PRO A 100 12.47 -15.35 14.76
N SER A 101 12.42 -15.09 13.46
CA SER A 101 13.60 -14.95 12.64
C SER A 101 14.42 -13.75 13.10
N SER A 102 15.67 -14.02 13.44
CA SER A 102 16.58 -13.10 14.11
C SER A 102 16.74 -11.80 13.31
N ALA A 103 16.49 -10.67 13.99
CA ALA A 103 16.74 -9.34 13.47
C ALA A 103 18.25 -9.12 13.25
N ASN A 104 18.70 -9.49 12.04
CA ASN A 104 19.93 -9.14 11.32
C ASN A 104 19.97 -10.08 10.10
N ASP A 105 19.63 -9.56 8.91
CA ASP A 105 19.72 -10.20 7.58
C ASP A 105 19.11 -11.62 7.39
N SER A 106 18.37 -12.14 8.38
CA SER A 106 17.90 -13.52 8.43
C SER A 106 16.43 -13.66 8.88
N GLY A 107 15.59 -12.75 8.36
CA GLY A 107 14.14 -12.92 8.33
C GLY A 107 13.33 -11.91 9.16
N SER A 108 13.69 -10.63 9.14
CA SER A 108 12.61 -9.64 9.15
C SER A 108 11.69 -9.93 7.94
N PRO A 109 10.35 -9.84 8.04
CA PRO A 109 9.50 -9.93 6.86
C PRO A 109 9.65 -8.68 5.95
N ASN A 110 10.55 -7.75 6.30
CA ASN A 110 11.01 -6.67 5.45
C ASN A 110 11.98 -7.22 4.36
N PRO A 111 11.59 -7.27 3.08
CA PRO A 111 12.51 -7.60 2.00
C PRO A 111 13.58 -6.51 1.85
N LEU A 112 14.79 -6.97 1.49
CA LEU A 112 15.97 -6.13 1.24
C LEU A 112 15.77 -5.09 0.13
N THR A 113 14.80 -5.26 -0.79
CA THR A 113 14.53 -4.28 -1.84
C THR A 113 13.05 -4.01 -2.13
N ASN A 114 12.66 -2.72 -2.17
CA ASN A 114 11.34 -2.25 -2.60
C ASN A 114 11.42 -1.55 -3.97
N MET A 115 11.59 -2.32 -5.04
CA MET A 115 11.84 -1.80 -6.40
C MET A 115 10.68 -2.00 -7.41
N ASP A 116 9.52 -2.51 -6.97
CA ASP A 116 8.36 -2.79 -7.84
C ASP A 116 7.41 -1.58 -8.05
N GLY A 117 7.99 -0.38 -7.93
CA GLY A 117 7.34 0.92 -8.10
C GLY A 117 7.15 1.71 -6.82
N PHE A 118 6.70 2.94 -6.97
CA PHE A 118 6.34 3.84 -5.88
C PHE A 118 5.11 4.68 -6.26
N GLY A 119 4.51 5.31 -5.25
CA GLY A 119 3.59 6.41 -5.47
C GLY A 119 3.50 7.34 -4.28
N ILE A 120 3.19 8.59 -4.56
CA ILE A 120 3.09 9.68 -3.60
C ILE A 120 1.79 10.41 -3.87
N GLY A 121 0.99 10.60 -2.83
CA GLY A 121 -0.20 11.43 -2.83
C GLY A 121 -0.04 12.60 -1.86
N TRP A 122 -0.45 13.80 -2.27
CA TRP A 122 -0.51 14.97 -1.42
C TRP A 122 -1.83 15.69 -1.64
N TRP A 123 -2.31 16.44 -0.63
CA TRP A 123 -3.52 17.22 -0.79
C TRP A 123 -3.22 18.65 -1.19
N SER A 124 -4.03 19.16 -2.12
CA SER A 124 -4.03 20.52 -2.65
C SER A 124 -5.47 20.94 -2.91
N ASP A 125 -5.81 22.20 -2.64
CA ASP A 125 -7.11 22.80 -2.97
C ASP A 125 -7.12 23.50 -4.34
N SER A 126 -5.97 23.64 -5.00
CA SER A 126 -5.83 24.44 -6.22
C SER A 126 -6.82 24.04 -7.34
N TYR A 127 -7.10 22.75 -7.52
CA TYR A 127 -8.10 22.32 -8.52
C TYR A 127 -9.52 22.79 -8.16
N GLN A 128 -9.92 22.67 -6.88
CA GLN A 128 -11.25 23.08 -6.41
C GLN A 128 -11.40 24.61 -6.33
N GLU A 129 -10.31 25.33 -6.08
CA GLU A 129 -10.30 26.79 -6.17
C GLU A 129 -10.67 27.26 -7.59
N PHE A 130 -10.11 26.64 -8.64
CA PHE A 130 -10.43 26.97 -10.03
C PHE A 130 -11.76 26.37 -10.54
N GLU A 131 -12.20 25.22 -10.03
CA GLU A 131 -13.43 24.56 -10.48
C GLU A 131 -14.69 25.13 -9.79
N THR A 132 -14.66 25.27 -8.46
CA THR A 132 -15.85 25.60 -7.64
C THR A 132 -15.68 26.86 -6.79
N GLY A 133 -14.46 27.41 -6.70
CA GLY A 133 -14.14 28.48 -5.75
C GLY A 133 -14.03 27.98 -4.30
N THR A 134 -13.96 26.67 -4.07
CA THR A 134 -13.83 26.08 -2.74
C THR A 134 -12.35 25.96 -2.36
N SER A 135 -11.94 26.64 -1.29
CA SER A 135 -10.56 26.63 -0.79
C SER A 135 -10.48 26.07 0.64
N GLY A 136 -9.26 25.76 1.10
CA GLY A 136 -9.05 25.16 2.41
C GLY A 136 -9.60 23.74 2.51
N ARG A 137 -9.99 23.30 3.72
CA ARG A 137 -10.27 21.88 4.05
C ARG A 137 -11.24 21.19 3.10
N ASP A 138 -12.35 21.84 2.76
CA ASP A 138 -13.39 21.23 1.92
C ASP A 138 -12.96 21.13 0.44
N GLY A 139 -12.10 22.05 -0.01
CA GLY A 139 -11.49 22.09 -1.34
C GLY A 139 -10.31 21.13 -1.53
N LEU A 140 -9.68 20.66 -0.46
CA LEU A 140 -8.55 19.72 -0.57
C LEU A 140 -8.93 18.46 -1.38
N ARG A 141 -8.09 18.13 -2.36
CA ARG A 141 -8.13 16.88 -3.14
C ARG A 141 -6.75 16.25 -3.25
N PRO A 142 -6.67 14.90 -3.27
CA PRO A 142 -5.41 14.20 -3.43
C PRO A 142 -4.94 14.30 -4.89
N VAL A 143 -3.75 14.86 -5.08
CA VAL A 143 -2.98 14.72 -6.32
C VAL A 143 -2.03 13.55 -6.11
N VAL A 144 -2.00 12.60 -7.04
CA VAL A 144 -1.21 11.37 -6.91
C VAL A 144 -0.28 11.21 -8.10
N TYR A 145 1.00 10.98 -7.81
CA TYR A 145 2.02 10.59 -8.77
C TYR A 145 2.47 9.15 -8.49
N LYS A 146 2.50 8.29 -9.52
CA LYS A 146 2.95 6.89 -9.42
C LYS A 146 3.93 6.60 -10.55
N ASN A 147 4.84 5.65 -10.31
CA ASN A 147 5.76 5.16 -11.34
C ASN A 147 6.22 3.74 -10.97
N THR A 148 6.53 2.90 -11.97
CA THR A 148 7.11 1.56 -11.75
C THR A 148 8.64 1.59 -11.68
N ARG A 149 9.29 2.71 -12.01
CA ARG A 149 10.75 2.89 -11.90
C ARG A 149 11.19 3.09 -10.45
N PRO A 150 12.43 2.72 -10.08
CA PRO A 150 13.00 3.04 -8.77
C PRO A 150 13.05 4.55 -8.50
N PRO A 151 12.54 5.03 -7.35
CA PRO A 151 12.34 6.47 -7.10
C PRO A 151 13.64 7.29 -7.01
N LEU A 152 14.76 6.69 -6.58
CA LEU A 152 16.07 7.38 -6.51
C LEU A 152 16.52 8.00 -7.84
N ASN A 153 16.09 7.43 -8.97
CA ASN A 153 16.46 7.87 -10.32
C ASN A 153 15.36 8.65 -11.03
N ASP A 154 14.25 8.94 -10.36
CA ASP A 154 13.12 9.63 -10.97
C ASP A 154 13.32 11.16 -10.91
N LEU A 155 13.56 11.77 -12.08
CA LEU A 155 13.75 13.22 -12.22
C LEU A 155 12.44 14.01 -12.08
N VAL A 156 11.30 13.40 -12.38
CA VAL A 156 9.98 14.03 -12.20
C VAL A 156 9.69 14.11 -10.71
N LEU A 157 9.92 13.02 -9.96
CA LEU A 157 9.84 13.02 -8.51
C LEU A 157 10.72 14.12 -7.90
N LYS A 158 11.99 14.22 -8.28
CA LYS A 158 12.91 15.25 -7.74
C LYS A 158 12.40 16.67 -8.00
N SER A 159 11.91 16.93 -9.22
CA SER A 159 11.33 18.23 -9.60
C SER A 159 10.07 18.57 -8.79
N LEU A 160 9.13 17.61 -8.67
CA LEU A 160 7.92 17.76 -7.85
C LEU A 160 8.26 17.98 -6.37
N ALA A 161 9.23 17.21 -5.85
CA ALA A 161 9.62 17.24 -4.45
C ALA A 161 10.18 18.59 -4.02
N SER A 162 10.97 19.24 -4.87
CA SER A 162 11.57 20.55 -4.59
C SER A 162 10.59 21.72 -4.66
N GLY A 163 9.40 21.53 -5.26
CA GLY A 163 8.43 22.60 -5.50
C GLY A 163 7.12 22.50 -4.70
N ILE A 164 6.79 21.34 -4.13
CA ILE A 164 5.49 21.09 -3.51
C ILE A 164 5.61 21.09 -1.99
N ALA A 165 4.94 22.06 -1.36
CA ALA A 165 4.68 22.07 0.07
C ALA A 165 3.23 21.65 0.36
N THR A 166 3.01 20.83 1.39
CA THR A 166 1.67 20.38 1.78
C THR A 166 1.55 20.13 3.29
N LYS A 167 0.32 20.19 3.80
CA LYS A 167 -0.04 19.80 5.17
C LYS A 167 -0.33 18.32 5.33
N ALA A 168 -0.53 17.60 4.21
CA ALA A 168 -0.84 16.18 4.21
C ALA A 168 -0.17 15.47 3.02
N VAL A 169 0.60 14.42 3.31
CA VAL A 169 1.26 13.56 2.30
C VAL A 169 1.19 12.10 2.70
N VAL A 170 1.07 11.22 1.71
CA VAL A 170 1.29 9.78 1.80
C VAL A 170 2.31 9.40 0.73
N GLY A 171 3.41 8.77 1.12
CA GLY A 171 4.32 8.10 0.20
C GLY A 171 4.28 6.58 0.43
N HIS A 172 4.43 5.80 -0.64
CA HIS A 172 4.53 4.34 -0.58
C HIS A 172 5.55 3.82 -1.61
N VAL A 173 6.42 2.90 -1.18
CA VAL A 173 7.34 2.15 -2.05
C VAL A 173 7.00 0.66 -1.99
N ARG A 174 6.87 0.04 -3.16
CA ARG A 174 6.28 -1.28 -3.34
C ARG A 174 7.37 -2.36 -3.48
N ALA A 175 7.26 -3.40 -2.67
CA ALA A 175 7.73 -4.74 -3.02
C ALA A 175 6.49 -5.58 -3.36
N GLY A 176 6.40 -6.07 -4.60
CA GLY A 176 5.34 -6.96 -5.03
C GLY A 176 5.61 -8.38 -4.53
N THR A 177 4.55 -9.12 -4.21
CA THR A 177 4.64 -10.54 -3.79
C THR A 177 4.98 -11.51 -4.94
N GLY A 178 5.44 -11.01 -6.10
CA GLY A 178 5.64 -11.78 -7.33
C GLY A 178 4.35 -12.29 -8.00
N LEU A 179 3.21 -12.30 -7.31
CA LEU A 179 1.93 -12.80 -7.80
C LEU A 179 1.18 -11.80 -8.71
N THR A 180 1.44 -10.50 -8.54
CA THR A 180 0.75 -9.42 -9.28
C THR A 180 1.73 -8.68 -10.21
N PRO A 181 1.32 -8.27 -11.43
CA PRO A 181 2.17 -7.51 -12.33
C PRO A 181 2.75 -6.22 -11.72
N VAL A 182 3.92 -5.82 -12.22
CA VAL A 182 4.54 -4.51 -11.95
C VAL A 182 3.96 -3.49 -12.94
N VAL A 183 2.88 -2.83 -12.52
CA VAL A 183 2.12 -1.83 -13.27
C VAL A 183 1.65 -0.73 -12.34
N GLU A 184 1.51 0.50 -12.83
CA GLU A 184 1.17 1.68 -12.02
C GLU A 184 -0.20 1.56 -11.32
N THR A 185 -1.16 0.84 -11.91
CA THR A 185 -2.47 0.57 -11.27
C THR A 185 -2.35 -0.34 -10.05
N ASN A 186 -1.27 -1.11 -9.91
CA ASN A 186 -0.98 -1.91 -8.72
C ASN A 186 -0.10 -1.18 -7.69
N CYS A 187 0.31 0.06 -7.97
CA CYS A 187 1.08 0.89 -7.03
C CYS A 187 0.12 1.69 -6.13
N HIS A 188 0.46 1.77 -4.85
CA HIS A 188 -0.19 2.64 -3.88
C HIS A 188 0.19 4.11 -4.10
N PRO A 189 -0.55 5.08 -3.52
CA PRO A 189 -1.84 4.94 -2.84
C PRO A 189 -2.99 4.68 -3.84
N PHE A 190 -4.07 4.01 -3.40
CA PHE A 190 -5.32 3.91 -4.17
C PHE A 190 -6.22 5.10 -3.83
N THR A 191 -6.90 5.66 -4.84
CA THR A 191 -7.70 6.88 -4.70
C THR A 191 -9.18 6.57 -4.80
N PHE A 192 -9.96 6.98 -3.81
CA PHE A 192 -11.42 6.94 -3.82
C PHE A 192 -11.94 8.34 -3.47
N GLY A 193 -12.28 9.11 -4.52
CA GLY A 193 -12.64 10.52 -4.38
C GLY A 193 -11.54 11.33 -3.70
N ARG A 194 -11.86 11.97 -2.57
CA ARG A 194 -10.87 12.74 -1.78
C ARG A 194 -9.95 11.90 -0.89
N HIS A 195 -10.15 10.58 -0.81
CA HIS A 195 -9.46 9.70 0.13
C HIS A 195 -8.37 8.87 -0.54
N LEU A 196 -7.27 8.64 0.18
CA LEU A 196 -6.18 7.75 -0.21
C LEU A 196 -6.10 6.54 0.71
N PHE A 197 -5.83 5.37 0.12
CA PHE A 197 -5.68 4.09 0.81
C PHE A 197 -4.31 3.46 0.53
N CYS A 198 -3.64 2.97 1.58
CA CYS A 198 -2.39 2.24 1.51
C CYS A 198 -2.46 0.92 2.29
N HIS A 199 -1.76 -0.11 1.79
CA HIS A 199 -1.55 -1.38 2.47
C HIS A 199 -0.07 -1.76 2.45
N ASN A 200 0.42 -2.28 3.57
CA ASN A 200 1.69 -2.98 3.68
C ASN A 200 1.46 -4.35 4.33
N GLY A 201 1.80 -5.42 3.60
CA GLY A 201 1.62 -6.80 4.02
C GLY A 201 0.92 -7.63 2.94
N THR A 202 0.11 -8.61 3.34
CA THR A 202 -0.54 -9.58 2.46
C THR A 202 -1.85 -10.06 3.08
N LEU A 203 -2.89 -10.15 2.24
CA LEU A 203 -4.15 -10.82 2.56
C LEU A 203 -4.04 -12.33 2.25
N GLY A 204 -3.88 -13.14 3.29
CA GLY A 204 -3.72 -14.60 3.17
C GLY A 204 -4.94 -15.24 2.50
N SER A 205 -4.72 -16.25 1.65
CA SER A 205 -5.77 -16.99 0.96
C SER A 205 -6.68 -16.14 0.04
N PHE A 206 -6.30 -14.89 -0.29
CA PHE A 206 -7.11 -13.97 -1.12
C PHE A 206 -7.59 -14.58 -2.43
N HIS A 207 -6.75 -15.38 -3.10
CA HIS A 207 -7.09 -16.04 -4.36
C HIS A 207 -8.28 -17.01 -4.24
N LEU A 208 -8.58 -17.54 -3.05
CA LEU A 208 -9.70 -18.45 -2.78
C LEU A 208 -11.04 -17.73 -2.62
N PHE A 209 -11.04 -16.48 -2.14
CA PHE A 209 -12.25 -15.71 -1.85
C PHE A 209 -12.42 -14.41 -2.65
N LYS A 210 -11.47 -14.03 -3.50
CA LYS A 210 -11.56 -12.87 -4.40
C LYS A 210 -12.90 -12.80 -5.17
N PRO A 211 -13.44 -13.88 -5.77
CA PRO A 211 -14.74 -13.83 -6.43
C PRO A 211 -15.89 -13.49 -5.47
N GLN A 212 -15.86 -14.02 -4.24
CA GLN A 212 -16.89 -13.81 -3.22
C GLN A 212 -16.82 -12.41 -2.63
N LEU A 213 -15.60 -11.86 -2.49
CA LEU A 213 -15.39 -10.46 -2.14
C LEU A 213 -15.98 -9.54 -3.22
N LEU A 214 -15.68 -9.78 -4.49
CA LEU A 214 -16.24 -8.99 -5.60
C LEU A 214 -17.77 -9.08 -5.67
N LEU A 215 -18.35 -10.28 -5.45
CA LEU A 215 -19.80 -10.46 -5.40
C LEU A 215 -20.48 -9.77 -4.19
N ALA A 216 -19.74 -9.47 -3.13
CA ALA A 216 -20.24 -8.74 -1.97
C ALA A 216 -20.18 -7.20 -2.14
N LEU A 217 -19.52 -6.71 -3.20
CA LEU A 217 -19.39 -5.29 -3.50
C LEU A 217 -20.45 -4.84 -4.53
N PRO A 218 -21.13 -3.70 -4.33
CA PRO A 218 -21.97 -3.09 -5.37
C PRO A 218 -21.17 -2.77 -6.63
N GLN A 219 -21.82 -2.76 -7.80
CA GLN A 219 -21.15 -2.68 -9.11
C GLN A 219 -20.17 -1.49 -9.21
N ARG A 220 -20.52 -0.33 -8.67
CA ARG A 220 -19.67 0.88 -8.69
C ARG A 220 -18.29 0.69 -8.02
N TYR A 221 -18.24 -0.15 -6.98
CA TYR A 221 -17.00 -0.48 -6.27
C TYR A 221 -16.18 -1.50 -7.06
N GLN A 222 -16.83 -2.46 -7.71
CA GLN A 222 -16.16 -3.40 -8.61
C GLN A 222 -15.51 -2.67 -9.79
N THR A 223 -16.20 -1.67 -10.37
CA THR A 223 -15.68 -0.87 -11.51
C THR A 223 -14.60 0.14 -11.12
N ALA A 224 -14.44 0.45 -9.83
CA ALA A 224 -13.38 1.32 -9.32
C ALA A 224 -12.04 0.60 -9.11
N ILE A 225 -12.03 -0.74 -9.11
CA ILE A 225 -10.82 -1.56 -9.05
C ILE A 225 -10.19 -1.61 -10.45
N LEU A 226 -8.99 -1.05 -10.60
CA LEU A 226 -8.26 -0.95 -11.86
C LEU A 226 -7.06 -1.91 -11.96
N GLY A 227 -6.52 -2.32 -10.82
CA GLY A 227 -5.44 -3.28 -10.68
C GLY A 227 -5.94 -4.69 -10.33
N THR A 228 -5.02 -5.51 -9.80
CA THR A 228 -5.26 -6.92 -9.48
C THR A 228 -4.88 -7.31 -8.05
N THR A 229 -4.28 -6.40 -7.29
CA THR A 229 -3.83 -6.61 -5.90
C THR A 229 -4.97 -6.89 -4.93
N ASP A 230 -4.67 -7.64 -3.88
CA ASP A 230 -5.49 -7.73 -2.66
C ASP A 230 -5.80 -6.34 -2.09
N SER A 231 -4.78 -5.50 -2.06
CA SER A 231 -4.72 -4.17 -1.45
C SER A 231 -5.82 -3.23 -1.95
N GLU A 232 -6.07 -3.23 -3.27
CA GLU A 232 -7.13 -2.44 -3.88
C GLU A 232 -8.53 -3.02 -3.63
N HIS A 233 -8.65 -4.34 -3.50
CA HIS A 233 -9.92 -4.99 -3.18
C HIS A 233 -10.29 -4.78 -1.70
N ILE A 234 -9.29 -4.71 -0.80
CA ILE A 234 -9.46 -4.24 0.58
C ILE A 234 -9.93 -2.78 0.57
N ALA A 235 -9.31 -1.90 -0.22
CA ALA A 235 -9.72 -0.50 -0.33
C ALA A 235 -11.20 -0.38 -0.76
N ALA A 236 -11.62 -1.10 -1.81
CA ALA A 236 -13.00 -1.12 -2.27
C ALA A 236 -13.98 -1.60 -1.18
N LEU A 237 -13.62 -2.64 -0.40
CA LEU A 237 -14.40 -3.11 0.75
C LEU A 237 -14.45 -2.08 1.89
N TYR A 238 -13.34 -1.42 2.18
CA TYR A 238 -13.27 -0.36 3.18
C TYR A 238 -14.22 0.80 2.82
N PHE A 239 -14.14 1.32 1.59
CA PHE A 239 -15.02 2.40 1.16
C PHE A 239 -16.49 1.97 1.05
N PHE A 240 -16.78 0.70 0.74
CA PHE A 240 -18.15 0.18 0.86
C PHE A 240 -18.64 0.15 2.31
N ASN A 241 -17.77 -0.21 3.25
CA ASN A 241 -18.09 -0.21 4.68
C ASN A 241 -18.25 1.18 5.28
N LEU A 242 -17.49 2.17 4.80
CA LEU A 242 -17.55 3.57 5.24
C LEU A 242 -18.73 4.33 4.63
N CYS A 243 -18.92 4.19 3.32
CA CYS A 243 -19.84 5.04 2.56
C CYS A 243 -21.20 4.36 2.34
N GLY A 244 -21.27 3.03 2.32
CA GLY A 244 -22.48 2.28 1.96
C GLY A 244 -22.67 2.13 0.45
N GLU A 245 -23.83 1.64 0.01
CA GLU A 245 -24.10 1.32 -1.40
C GLU A 245 -24.08 2.56 -2.31
N ASP A 246 -24.79 3.62 -1.91
CA ASP A 246 -24.89 4.90 -2.64
C ASP A 246 -23.99 6.02 -2.10
N GLY A 247 -23.09 5.71 -1.16
CA GLY A 247 -22.34 6.73 -0.42
C GLY A 247 -21.41 7.63 -1.25
N ASP A 248 -20.92 8.69 -0.64
CA ASP A 248 -20.12 9.70 -1.34
C ASP A 248 -18.63 9.60 -1.00
N TRP A 249 -17.77 9.46 -2.02
CA TRP A 249 -16.30 9.49 -1.86
C TRP A 249 -15.73 10.92 -1.84
N GLU A 250 -16.54 11.92 -2.20
CA GLU A 250 -16.22 13.35 -2.10
C GLU A 250 -16.59 13.94 -0.73
N LYS A 251 -17.19 13.15 0.17
CA LYS A 251 -17.51 13.55 1.55
C LYS A 251 -16.32 13.37 2.50
N LEU A 252 -16.18 14.28 3.46
CA LEU A 252 -15.35 14.08 4.66
C LEU A 252 -16.12 13.29 5.73
N TYR A 253 -15.48 12.27 6.29
CA TYR A 253 -16.07 11.41 7.32
C TYR A 253 -15.36 11.64 8.66
N PRO A 254 -16.08 11.74 9.79
CA PRO A 254 -15.47 11.77 11.11
C PRO A 254 -14.54 10.56 11.33
N VAL A 255 -13.39 10.77 11.96
CA VAL A 255 -12.38 9.71 12.17
C VAL A 255 -12.93 8.49 12.91
N LYS A 256 -13.98 8.65 13.72
CA LYS A 256 -14.70 7.54 14.38
C LYS A 256 -15.45 6.65 13.38
N GLU A 257 -16.10 7.23 12.37
CA GLU A 257 -16.76 6.47 11.30
C GLU A 257 -15.72 5.74 10.45
N MET A 258 -14.57 6.38 10.16
CA MET A 258 -13.43 5.75 9.48
C MET A 258 -12.87 4.55 10.27
N GLY A 259 -12.71 4.69 11.59
CA GLY A 259 -12.23 3.62 12.47
C GLY A 259 -13.19 2.43 12.56
N GLU A 260 -14.50 2.67 12.69
CA GLU A 260 -15.49 1.59 12.71
C GLU A 260 -15.65 0.91 11.35
N ALA A 261 -15.52 1.65 10.24
CA ALA A 261 -15.42 1.07 8.90
C ALA A 261 -14.17 0.18 8.73
N MET A 262 -13.04 0.56 9.34
CA MET A 262 -11.82 -0.26 9.35
C MET A 262 -12.04 -1.58 10.10
N LYS A 263 -12.60 -1.53 11.32
CA LYS A 263 -12.95 -2.75 12.09
C LYS A 263 -13.91 -3.67 11.33
N LYS A 264 -14.98 -3.11 10.75
CA LYS A 264 -15.95 -3.86 9.93
C LYS A 264 -15.29 -4.52 8.71
N THR A 265 -14.30 -3.85 8.11
CA THR A 265 -13.53 -4.38 6.98
C THR A 265 -12.67 -5.56 7.40
N LEU A 266 -11.91 -5.44 8.50
CA LEU A 266 -11.08 -6.53 9.02
C LEU A 266 -11.90 -7.76 9.39
N ARG A 267 -12.99 -7.60 10.16
CA ARG A 267 -13.90 -8.72 10.47
C ARG A 267 -14.41 -9.40 9.20
N LYS A 268 -14.78 -8.62 8.17
CA LYS A 268 -15.29 -9.19 6.92
C LYS A 268 -14.23 -9.94 6.11
N LEU A 269 -12.98 -9.50 6.16
CA LEU A 269 -11.86 -10.21 5.53
C LEU A 269 -11.56 -11.53 6.24
N GLU A 270 -11.53 -11.55 7.58
CA GLU A 270 -11.34 -12.78 8.36
C GLU A 270 -12.51 -13.77 8.16
N GLU A 271 -13.76 -13.31 8.13
CA GLU A 271 -14.93 -14.14 7.78
C GLU A 271 -14.79 -14.81 6.41
N LEU A 272 -14.45 -14.03 5.37
CA LEU A 272 -14.33 -14.51 4.00
C LEU A 272 -13.17 -15.50 3.84
N LYS A 273 -12.04 -15.22 4.51
CA LYS A 273 -10.87 -16.09 4.57
C LYS A 273 -11.20 -17.41 5.25
N ALA A 274 -11.73 -17.38 6.47
CA ALA A 274 -12.08 -18.57 7.23
C ALA A 274 -13.10 -19.45 6.49
N ALA A 275 -14.11 -18.85 5.86
CA ALA A 275 -15.09 -19.58 5.05
C ALA A 275 -14.48 -20.23 3.80
N ALA A 276 -13.42 -19.66 3.22
CA ALA A 276 -12.77 -20.17 2.03
C ALA A 276 -11.72 -21.27 2.32
N GLU A 277 -10.99 -21.15 3.43
CA GLU A 277 -10.05 -22.18 3.91
C GLU A 277 -10.78 -23.42 4.43
N GLN A 278 -12.04 -23.27 4.88
CA GLN A 278 -12.91 -24.38 5.26
C GLN A 278 -13.64 -25.05 4.07
N ASP A 279 -13.75 -24.41 2.90
CA ASP A 279 -14.44 -24.98 1.73
C ASP A 279 -13.60 -26.07 1.06
N PRO A 280 -14.00 -27.36 1.10
CA PRO A 280 -13.21 -28.45 0.55
C PRO A 280 -13.03 -28.37 -0.98
N LYS A 281 -13.81 -27.53 -1.67
CA LYS A 281 -13.74 -27.33 -3.12
C LYS A 281 -12.84 -26.18 -3.54
N ARG A 282 -12.35 -25.36 -2.60
CA ARG A 282 -11.53 -24.17 -2.91
C ARG A 282 -10.09 -24.31 -2.44
N GLY A 283 -9.88 -24.69 -1.17
CA GLY A 283 -8.53 -24.72 -0.60
C GLY A 283 -8.44 -25.50 0.71
N ALA A 284 -8.82 -26.77 0.69
CA ALA A 284 -8.71 -27.63 1.87
C ALA A 284 -7.26 -27.73 2.37
N GLY A 285 -6.98 -27.18 3.55
CA GLY A 285 -5.84 -27.59 4.37
C GLY A 285 -4.58 -26.72 4.31
N LYS A 286 -4.57 -25.56 3.64
CA LYS A 286 -3.51 -24.54 3.81
C LYS A 286 -4.09 -23.27 4.43
N VAL A 287 -3.77 -23.04 5.69
CA VAL A 287 -4.02 -21.75 6.35
C VAL A 287 -2.90 -20.79 5.95
N GLU A 288 -3.26 -19.66 5.38
CA GLU A 288 -2.32 -18.54 5.18
C GLU A 288 -2.58 -17.48 6.25
N HIS A 289 -1.63 -16.59 6.51
CA HIS A 289 -1.80 -15.55 7.54
C HIS A 289 -2.07 -14.19 6.90
N ASN A 290 -2.81 -13.36 7.63
CA ASN A 290 -2.99 -11.95 7.29
C ASN A 290 -1.89 -11.12 7.96
N ALA A 291 -1.34 -10.19 7.20
CA ALA A 291 -0.53 -9.08 7.69
C ALA A 291 -1.06 -7.82 7.00
N LEU A 292 -1.73 -6.92 7.73
CA LEU A 292 -2.52 -5.83 7.18
C LEU A 292 -2.18 -4.52 7.90
N ASN A 293 -1.05 -3.90 7.57
CA ASN A 293 -0.81 -2.51 7.97
C ASN A 293 -1.48 -1.59 6.96
N LEU A 294 -2.72 -1.18 7.28
CA LEU A 294 -3.55 -0.34 6.41
C LEU A 294 -3.49 1.12 6.86
N LEU A 295 -3.60 2.04 5.90
CA LEU A 295 -3.76 3.48 6.11
C LEU A 295 -4.91 3.98 5.23
N VAL A 296 -5.75 4.83 5.80
CA VAL A 296 -6.68 5.69 5.07
C VAL A 296 -6.46 7.12 5.52
N SER A 297 -6.36 8.05 4.57
CA SER A 297 -6.27 9.49 4.84
C SER A 297 -7.18 10.27 3.91
N SER A 298 -7.83 11.32 4.45
CA SER A 298 -8.65 12.29 3.71
C SER A 298 -7.91 13.59 3.41
N GLY A 299 -6.66 13.72 3.87
CA GLY A 299 -5.93 14.99 3.92
C GLY A 299 -6.29 15.89 5.10
N SER A 300 -7.37 15.59 5.85
CA SER A 300 -7.76 16.26 7.10
C SER A 300 -7.80 15.33 8.31
N SER A 301 -7.98 14.03 8.10
CA SER A 301 -7.99 12.99 9.14
C SER A 301 -7.34 11.73 8.57
N LEU A 302 -6.79 10.89 9.46
CA LEU A 302 -6.26 9.59 9.06
C LEU A 302 -6.58 8.49 10.08
N VAL A 303 -6.66 7.28 9.55
CA VAL A 303 -6.77 6.02 10.30
C VAL A 303 -5.67 5.09 9.81
N ALA A 304 -4.83 4.62 10.72
CA ALA A 304 -3.81 3.64 10.43
C ALA A 304 -3.92 2.45 11.39
N ILE A 305 -3.62 1.24 10.94
CA ILE A 305 -3.65 0.03 11.79
C ILE A 305 -2.34 -0.74 11.69
N ARG A 306 -2.04 -1.49 12.74
CA ARG A 306 -0.96 -2.48 12.74
C ARG A 306 -1.52 -3.86 13.13
N TYR A 307 -1.82 -4.70 12.13
CA TYR A 307 -2.54 -5.97 12.35
C TYR A 307 -1.88 -7.15 11.66
N ALA A 308 -1.86 -8.29 12.34
CA ALA A 308 -1.61 -9.60 11.76
C ALA A 308 -2.42 -10.66 12.51
N THR A 309 -2.59 -11.84 11.91
CA THR A 309 -3.20 -13.02 12.57
C THR A 309 -2.51 -13.32 13.92
N VAL A 310 -3.26 -13.90 14.88
CA VAL A 310 -2.89 -14.06 16.31
C VAL A 310 -1.45 -14.54 16.54
N GLU A 311 -0.94 -15.42 15.69
CA GLU A 311 0.34 -16.13 15.85
C GLU A 311 1.55 -15.42 15.22
N LEU A 312 1.35 -14.30 14.50
CA LEU A 312 2.41 -13.57 13.81
C LEU A 312 2.60 -12.15 14.32
N GLU A 313 3.85 -11.69 14.25
CA GLU A 313 4.23 -10.29 14.38
C GLU A 313 3.88 -9.53 13.09
N PRO A 314 3.06 -8.46 13.14
CA PRO A 314 2.78 -7.65 11.97
C PRO A 314 4.00 -6.82 11.53
N PRO A 315 4.04 -6.37 10.25
CA PRO A 315 4.98 -5.36 9.78
C PRO A 315 5.17 -4.22 10.78
N SER A 316 6.38 -3.70 10.89
CA SER A 316 6.63 -2.54 11.73
C SER A 316 5.76 -1.36 11.29
N LEU A 317 5.27 -0.62 12.28
CA LEU A 317 4.59 0.65 12.07
C LEU A 317 4.85 1.52 13.28
N TYR A 318 5.45 2.69 13.05
CA TYR A 318 5.80 3.66 14.07
C TYR A 318 4.97 4.92 13.88
N TYR A 319 4.85 5.69 14.95
CA TYR A 319 4.37 7.05 14.88
C TYR A 319 5.33 8.02 15.60
N SER A 320 5.23 9.29 15.23
CA SER A 320 5.90 10.41 15.90
C SER A 320 5.00 11.64 15.89
N THR A 321 5.04 12.43 16.95
CA THR A 321 4.37 13.74 17.07
C THR A 321 5.37 14.90 17.20
N THR A 322 6.66 14.63 17.01
CA THR A 322 7.77 15.57 17.18
C THR A 322 8.73 15.61 16.00
N ALA A 323 8.99 14.46 15.35
CA ALA A 323 9.99 14.34 14.27
C ALA A 323 9.68 15.18 13.03
N GLY A 324 8.44 15.66 12.86
CA GLY A 324 8.06 16.58 11.79
C GLY A 324 8.79 17.92 11.86
N ALA A 325 9.17 18.37 13.06
CA ALA A 325 9.97 19.58 13.23
C ALA A 325 11.35 19.44 12.57
N ILE A 326 12.13 18.40 12.90
CA ILE A 326 13.48 18.20 12.33
C ILE A 326 13.47 17.83 10.84
N LEU A 327 12.37 17.24 10.34
CA LEU A 327 12.21 17.03 8.90
C LEU A 327 12.07 18.36 8.14
N ASN A 328 11.55 19.41 8.76
CA ASN A 328 11.23 20.68 8.11
C ASN A 328 12.40 21.67 8.23
N ARG A 329 13.08 22.02 7.12
CA ARG A 329 14.29 22.86 7.14
C ARG A 329 14.11 24.30 7.65
N LYS A 330 12.87 24.74 7.92
CA LYS A 330 12.57 26.03 8.58
C LYS A 330 12.86 26.01 10.08
N PHE A 331 13.01 24.84 10.69
CA PHE A 331 13.15 24.67 12.13
C PHE A 331 14.52 24.12 12.49
N LYS A 332 14.96 24.38 13.72
CA LYS A 332 16.25 23.90 14.21
C LYS A 332 16.35 22.38 14.21
N GLY A 333 17.57 21.90 13.98
CA GLY A 333 17.92 20.49 13.97
C GLY A 333 17.76 19.82 12.60
N HIS A 334 18.17 18.55 12.54
CA HIS A 334 18.38 17.81 11.30
C HIS A 334 17.90 16.35 11.42
N PRO A 335 17.29 15.74 10.38
CA PRO A 335 16.76 14.37 10.48
C PRO A 335 17.84 13.28 10.64
N ASP A 336 19.08 13.61 10.30
CA ASP A 336 20.26 12.75 10.47
C ASP A 336 21.00 12.97 11.81
N GLU A 337 20.44 13.77 12.73
CA GLU A 337 20.88 13.78 14.13
C GLU A 337 20.91 12.34 14.68
N GLY A 338 22.08 11.91 15.17
CA GLY A 338 22.32 10.54 15.63
C GLY A 338 23.07 9.64 14.64
N ARG A 339 23.24 10.05 13.38
CA ARG A 339 24.05 9.29 12.40
C ARG A 339 25.55 9.32 12.76
N PRO A 340 26.26 8.17 12.77
CA PRO A 340 27.70 8.16 13.00
C PRO A 340 28.47 9.04 12.01
N GLY A 341 29.26 9.98 12.52
CA GLY A 341 30.06 10.90 11.72
C GLY A 341 29.32 12.11 11.14
N PHE A 342 28.01 12.24 11.38
CA PHE A 342 27.28 13.46 11.05
C PHE A 342 27.76 14.62 11.93
N LYS A 343 27.90 15.80 11.32
CA LYS A 343 28.18 17.07 11.99
C LYS A 343 27.06 18.03 11.66
N VAL A 344 26.65 18.80 12.66
CA VAL A 344 25.69 19.90 12.48
C VAL A 344 26.46 21.07 11.88
N ASP A 345 26.56 21.09 10.55
CA ASP A 345 27.20 22.16 9.80
C ASP A 345 26.11 22.99 9.07
N GLU A 346 25.92 24.24 9.51
CA GLU A 346 25.23 25.40 8.87
C GLU A 346 23.77 25.27 8.34
N GLU A 347 23.17 24.08 8.23
CA GLU A 347 21.77 23.88 7.78
C GLU A 347 20.72 23.83 8.92
N GLU A 348 20.93 24.51 10.06
CA GLU A 348 19.88 24.66 11.07
C GLU A 348 18.87 25.75 10.66
N GLY A 349 17.58 25.42 10.71
CA GLY A 349 16.51 26.41 10.52
C GLY A 349 16.46 27.47 11.62
N ASP A 350 15.82 28.60 11.35
CA ASP A 350 15.80 29.77 12.23
C ASP A 350 14.73 29.70 13.34
N ARG A 351 13.73 28.84 13.21
CA ARG A 351 12.60 28.69 14.15
C ARG A 351 12.81 27.58 15.18
N GLU A 352 12.29 27.74 16.38
CA GLU A 352 12.36 26.71 17.44
C GLU A 352 11.43 25.51 17.13
N LYS A 353 11.81 24.29 17.52
CA LYS A 353 11.06 23.06 17.20
C LYS A 353 9.60 23.11 17.66
N GLU A 354 9.34 23.80 18.77
CA GLU A 354 8.02 24.00 19.38
C GLU A 354 7.08 24.88 18.52
N GLU A 355 7.62 25.72 17.63
CA GLU A 355 6.83 26.55 16.72
C GLU A 355 6.22 25.78 15.54
N HIS A 356 6.61 24.51 15.34
CA HIS A 356 6.12 23.68 14.23
C HIS A 356 4.62 23.35 14.36
N GLY A 357 4.08 23.43 15.58
CA GLY A 357 2.67 23.16 15.84
C GLY A 357 2.33 21.66 15.82
N LYS A 358 1.04 21.35 15.91
CA LYS A 358 0.58 19.98 15.96
C LYS A 358 0.83 19.28 14.63
N HIS A 359 1.34 18.05 14.72
CA HIS A 359 1.48 17.16 13.60
C HIS A 359 1.55 15.71 14.06
N ILE A 360 1.41 14.79 13.12
CA ILE A 360 1.71 13.39 13.29
C ILE A 360 2.34 12.83 12.03
N ILE A 361 3.29 11.93 12.24
CA ILE A 361 3.84 11.05 11.24
C ILE A 361 3.46 9.62 11.62
N VAL A 362 3.06 8.83 10.62
CA VAL A 362 2.96 7.37 10.76
C VAL A 362 3.75 6.74 9.61
N ALA A 363 4.65 5.81 9.90
CA ALA A 363 5.54 5.23 8.89
C ALA A 363 5.89 3.78 9.22
N SER A 364 6.18 2.97 8.20
CA SER A 364 6.63 1.58 8.39
C SER A 364 7.95 1.50 9.18
N GLU A 365 8.87 2.44 8.94
CA GLU A 365 10.13 2.61 9.68
C GLU A 365 10.38 4.12 9.92
N PRO A 366 11.06 4.50 11.02
CA PRO A 366 11.38 5.90 11.33
C PRO A 366 12.14 6.58 10.19
N SER A 367 11.71 7.77 9.78
CA SER A 367 12.40 8.56 8.75
C SER A 367 13.54 9.43 9.30
N THR A 368 13.75 9.44 10.62
CA THR A 368 14.83 10.17 11.31
C THR A 368 15.54 9.22 12.28
N LEU A 369 16.80 9.52 12.60
CA LEU A 369 17.66 8.63 13.40
C LEU A 369 17.61 8.91 14.92
N LYS A 370 16.80 9.89 15.36
CA LYS A 370 16.45 10.13 16.76
C LYS A 370 15.42 9.10 17.25
N ALA A 371 15.92 7.96 17.74
CA ALA A 371 15.11 6.85 18.24
C ALA A 371 14.11 7.21 19.37
N ASP A 372 14.38 8.27 20.13
CA ASP A 372 13.53 8.79 21.21
C ASP A 372 12.28 9.55 20.72
N GLU A 373 12.22 9.92 19.43
CA GLU A 373 11.08 10.62 18.84
C GLU A 373 10.04 9.67 18.21
N TRP A 374 10.29 8.36 18.23
CA TRP A 374 9.46 7.36 17.53
C TRP A 374 8.98 6.25 18.45
N GLU A 375 7.68 6.02 18.44
CA GLU A 375 7.03 4.95 19.19
C GLU A 375 6.48 3.88 18.24
N LEU A 376 6.70 2.60 18.58
CA LEU A 376 6.13 1.47 17.85
C LEU A 376 4.64 1.36 18.18
N ILE A 377 3.79 1.26 17.15
CA ILE A 377 2.35 1.02 17.34
C ILE A 377 2.17 -0.43 17.80
N ASP A 378 1.34 -0.62 18.81
CA ASP A 378 1.04 -1.95 19.36
C ASP A 378 0.38 -2.87 18.32
N ARG A 379 0.68 -4.16 18.43
CA ARG A 379 0.07 -5.22 17.61
C ARG A 379 -1.43 -5.29 17.92
N GLY A 380 -2.27 -5.18 16.89
CA GLY A 380 -3.72 -5.19 17.03
C GLY A 380 -4.33 -3.82 17.37
N SER A 381 -3.55 -2.74 17.26
CA SER A 381 -4.01 -1.37 17.53
C SER A 381 -4.28 -0.57 16.26
N MET A 382 -5.08 0.48 16.43
CA MET A 382 -5.51 1.45 15.44
C MET A 382 -5.21 2.86 15.95
N VAL A 383 -4.50 3.62 15.12
CA VAL A 383 -4.27 5.06 15.27
C VAL A 383 -5.41 5.80 14.59
N LEU A 384 -5.98 6.76 15.32
CA LEU A 384 -7.03 7.68 14.86
C LEU A 384 -6.52 9.11 15.05
N VAL A 385 -6.60 9.92 13.99
CA VAL A 385 -6.26 11.35 14.02
C VAL A 385 -7.41 12.14 13.41
N ASP A 386 -8.02 13.02 14.21
CA ASP A 386 -9.12 13.88 13.76
C ASP A 386 -8.65 15.17 13.06
N GLU A 387 -9.60 15.98 12.61
CA GLU A 387 -9.34 17.24 11.91
C GLU A 387 -8.82 18.38 12.80
N GLN A 388 -8.63 18.13 14.08
CA GLN A 388 -8.00 19.02 15.06
C GLN A 388 -6.63 18.45 15.50
N LEU A 389 -6.16 17.42 14.79
CA LEU A 389 -4.92 16.67 15.04
C LEU A 389 -4.86 16.07 16.44
N ASN A 390 -6.01 15.70 17.00
CA ASN A 390 -6.05 14.92 18.24
C ASN A 390 -5.74 13.47 17.89
N PHE A 391 -4.56 13.02 18.31
CA PHE A 391 -4.13 11.64 18.21
C PHE A 391 -4.80 10.78 19.29
N SER A 392 -5.23 9.59 18.92
CA SER A 392 -5.59 8.53 19.86
C SER A 392 -5.23 7.16 19.29
N MET A 393 -4.85 6.24 20.17
CA MET A 393 -4.60 4.83 19.84
C MET A 393 -5.64 3.98 20.56
N VAL A 394 -6.30 3.09 19.82
CA VAL A 394 -7.36 2.20 20.33
C VAL A 394 -7.12 0.76 19.88
N PRO A 395 -7.50 -0.26 20.67
CA PRO A 395 -7.47 -1.65 20.19
C PRO A 395 -8.49 -1.86 19.05
N LEU A 396 -8.21 -2.82 18.19
CA LEU A 396 -9.11 -3.18 17.09
C LEU A 396 -10.34 -3.98 17.53
N ASP A 397 -10.25 -4.73 18.64
CA ASP A 397 -11.34 -5.55 19.21
C ASP A 397 -12.12 -6.35 18.16
N LEU A 398 -11.42 -7.22 17.42
CA LEU A 398 -11.95 -7.94 16.26
C LEU A 398 -12.87 -9.11 16.64
#